data_AF-A0A838N055-F1
#
_entry.id   AF-A0A838N055-F1
#
_cell.length_a   1.000
_cell.length_b   1.000
_cell.length_c   1.000
_cell.angle_alpha   90.00
_cell.angle_beta   90.00
_cell.angle_gamma   90.00
#
_symmetry.space_group_name_H-M   'P 1'
#
loop_
_entity.id
_entity.type
_entity.pdbx_description
1 polymer ?
#
loop_
_entity_poly.entity_id
_entity_poly.type
_entity_poly.pdbx_seq_one_letter_code
_entity_poly.pdbx_strand_id
1 'polypeptide(L)'
;MKRYSIAMVAACPFPVNYGSPAAIRELSETLAEMGHDVHVVTYPFGEDLPVGGARVHRVQHWRKSAELQVGPSKDKPLLDFLLLCKLCQVIREHKIDII
;
A
#
# COMPACT_ATOMS: atom_id res chain seq x y z
N MET A 1 -4.73 25.44 -0.69
CA MET A 1 -4.89 24.20 -1.50
C MET A 1 -5.92 23.31 -0.81
N LYS A 2 -6.81 22.62 -1.53
CA LYS A 2 -7.73 21.65 -0.90
C LYS A 2 -6.93 20.44 -0.42
N ARG A 3 -7.19 19.98 0.80
CA ARG A 3 -6.64 18.74 1.35
C ARG A 3 -7.57 17.59 1.00
N TYR A 4 -7.00 16.46 0.55
CA TYR A 4 -7.72 15.24 0.23
C TYR A 4 -7.15 14.09 1.06
N SER A 5 -8.01 13.13 1.39
CA SER A 5 -7.65 11.84 1.94
C SER A 5 -7.52 10.84 0.78
N ILE A 6 -6.34 10.26 0.58
CA ILE A 6 -5.98 9.47 -0.61
C ILE A 6 -5.57 8.06 -0.19
N ALA A 7 -6.18 7.03 -0.76
CA ALA A 7 -5.78 5.64 -0.58
C ALA A 7 -5.10 5.08 -1.83
N MET A 8 -3.77 5.05 -1.83
CA MET A 8 -3.02 4.51 -2.95
C MET A 8 -2.84 2.99 -2.79
N VAL A 9 -3.26 2.23 -3.79
CA VAL A 9 -3.20 0.76 -3.75
C VAL A 9 -1.94 0.26 -4.44
N ALA A 10 -1.07 -0.42 -3.67
CA ALA A 10 0.15 -1.04 -4.16
C ALA A 10 0.04 -2.57 -4.05
N ALA A 11 -0.46 -3.22 -5.11
CA ALA A 11 -0.58 -4.67 -5.24
C ALA A 11 0.78 -5.36 -5.52
N CYS A 12 1.80 -4.97 -4.75
CA CYS A 12 3.18 -5.41 -4.84
C CYS A 12 3.84 -5.33 -3.45
N PRO A 13 5.02 -5.95 -3.24
CA PRO A 13 5.79 -5.70 -2.03
C PRO A 13 6.13 -4.20 -1.89
N PHE A 14 5.84 -3.60 -0.74
CA PHE A 14 6.06 -2.17 -0.50
C PHE A 14 6.35 -1.84 0.98
N PRO A 15 7.24 -0.87 1.25
CA PRO A 15 8.10 -0.14 0.31
C PRO A 15 9.29 -0.97 -0.15
N VAL A 16 9.71 -0.81 -1.41
CA VAL A 16 10.97 -1.32 -1.97
C VAL A 16 11.54 -0.30 -2.96
N ASN A 17 12.87 -0.25 -3.12
CA ASN A 17 13.59 0.79 -3.88
C ASN A 17 13.82 0.45 -5.37
N TYR A 18 12.93 -0.31 -6.01
CA TYR A 18 13.08 -0.64 -7.43
C TYR A 18 11.73 -0.70 -8.13
N GLY A 19 11.72 -0.42 -9.44
CA GLY A 19 10.54 -0.54 -10.30
C GLY A 19 9.35 0.32 -9.86
N SER A 20 8.14 -0.17 -10.12
CA SER A 20 6.88 0.51 -9.81
C SER A 20 6.72 0.89 -8.33
N PRO A 21 7.13 0.07 -7.34
CA PRO A 21 7.10 0.46 -5.93
C PRO A 21 7.88 1.75 -5.60
N ALA A 22 9.00 2.03 -6.29
CA ALA A 22 9.76 3.25 -6.06
C ALA A 22 8.98 4.49 -6.52
N ALA A 23 8.34 4.43 -7.70
CA ALA A 23 7.49 5.51 -8.21
C ALA A 23 6.27 5.75 -7.31
N ILE A 24 5.64 4.68 -6.81
CA ILE A 24 4.55 4.74 -5.82
C ILE A 24 5.03 5.47 -4.56
N ARG A 25 6.23 5.16 -4.05
CA ARG A 25 6.79 5.85 -2.88
C ARG A 25 6.97 7.34 -3.15
N GLU A 26 7.67 7.71 -4.22
CA GLU A 26 7.93 9.12 -4.55
C GLU A 26 6.64 9.92 -4.72
N LEU A 27 5.62 9.33 -5.36
CA LEU A 27 4.30 9.94 -5.51
C LEU A 27 3.61 10.12 -4.14
N SER A 28 3.64 9.09 -3.29
CA SER A 28 3.03 9.17 -1.96
C SER A 28 3.67 10.21 -1.06
N GLU A 29 4.99 10.30 -1.11
CA GLU A 29 5.78 11.26 -0.34
C GLU A 29 5.50 12.68 -0.83
N THR A 30 5.55 12.90 -2.15
CA THR A 30 5.22 14.20 -2.75
C THR A 30 3.81 14.67 -2.41
N LEU A 31 2.81 13.79 -2.51
CA LEU A 31 1.42 14.12 -2.14
C LEU A 31 1.28 14.44 -0.65
N ALA A 32 1.98 13.72 0.21
CA ALA A 32 1.99 14.00 1.64
C ALA A 32 2.67 15.35 1.95
N GLU A 33 3.78 15.68 1.30
CA GLU A 33 4.47 16.97 1.41
C GLU A 33 3.60 18.15 0.92
N MET A 34 2.78 17.92 -0.11
CA MET A 34 1.75 18.85 -0.57
C MET A 34 0.60 19.04 0.45
N GLY A 35 0.59 18.29 1.56
CA GLY A 35 -0.37 18.41 2.64
C GLY A 35 -1.62 17.52 2.49
N HIS A 36 -1.61 16.57 1.55
CA HIS A 36 -2.66 15.54 1.46
C HIS A 36 -2.45 14.46 2.53
N ASP A 37 -3.54 13.80 2.91
CA ASP A 37 -3.47 12.66 3.83
C ASP A 37 -3.36 11.38 3.02
N VAL A 38 -2.16 10.80 2.94
CA VAL A 38 -1.87 9.68 2.03
C VAL A 38 -1.77 8.37 2.80
N HIS A 39 -2.57 7.39 2.37
CA HIS A 39 -2.65 6.05 2.91
C HIS A 39 -2.26 5.05 1.82
N VAL A 40 -1.12 4.38 1.96
CA VAL A 40 -0.69 3.34 1.03
C VAL A 40 -1.18 1.99 1.52
N VAL A 41 -2.04 1.32 0.76
CA VAL A 41 -2.53 -0.02 1.08
C VAL A 41 -1.78 -1.04 0.24
N THR A 42 -1.11 -1.98 0.89
CA THR A 42 -0.18 -2.89 0.21
C THR A 42 -0.18 -4.30 0.75
N TYR A 43 0.44 -5.21 0.00
CA TYR A 43 0.73 -6.57 0.43
C TYR A 43 1.53 -6.63 1.73
N PRO A 44 1.57 -7.80 2.40
CA PRO A 44 2.26 -7.91 3.68
C PRO A 44 3.78 -7.77 3.59
N PHE A 45 4.34 -7.88 2.39
CA PHE A 45 5.78 -7.91 2.14
C PHE A 45 6.30 -6.52 1.81
N GLY A 46 7.54 -6.25 2.22
CA GLY A 46 8.22 -4.99 1.96
C GLY A 46 9.43 -4.83 2.87
N GLU A 47 10.20 -3.79 2.62
CA GLU A 47 11.32 -3.38 3.47
C GLU A 47 10.85 -2.36 4.52
N ASP A 48 11.67 -2.13 5.54
CA ASP A 48 11.42 -1.07 6.52
C ASP A 48 12.06 0.25 6.03
N LEU A 49 11.57 0.73 4.89
CA LEU A 49 12.01 1.99 4.29
C LEU A 49 11.07 3.13 4.71
N PRO A 50 11.60 4.33 4.98
CA PRO A 50 10.77 5.50 5.22
C PRO A 50 9.97 5.85 3.95
N VAL A 51 8.70 6.22 4.13
CA VAL A 51 7.75 6.58 3.07
C VAL A 51 7.29 8.04 3.26
N GLY A 52 8.20 8.87 3.77
CA GLY A 52 7.93 10.27 4.10
C GLY A 52 6.72 10.44 5.04
N GLY A 53 5.82 11.37 4.68
CA GLY A 53 4.57 11.63 5.41
C GLY A 53 3.42 10.66 5.12
N ALA A 54 3.60 9.67 4.25
CA ALA A 54 2.55 8.72 3.89
C ALA A 54 2.45 7.57 4.90
N ARG A 55 1.22 7.09 5.16
CA ARG A 55 0.94 5.99 6.09
C ARG A 55 0.77 4.67 5.35
N VAL A 56 1.60 3.68 5.68
CA VAL A 56 1.54 2.35 5.04
C VAL A 56 0.68 1.39 5.84
N HIS A 57 -0.33 0.84 5.17
CA HIS A 57 -1.26 -0.17 5.67
C HIS A 57 -0.98 -1.49 4.98
N ARG A 58 -0.26 -2.37 5.67
CA ARG A 58 0.02 -3.73 5.18
C ARG A 58 -1.15 -4.64 5.50
N VAL A 59 -1.50 -5.48 4.54
CA VAL A 59 -2.37 -6.64 4.77
C VAL A 59 -1.74 -7.53 5.83
N GLN A 60 -2.55 -8.10 6.72
CA GLN A 60 -2.06 -8.99 7.75
C GLN A 60 -1.78 -10.37 7.16
N HIS A 61 -0.61 -10.95 7.45
CA HIS A 61 -0.21 -12.24 6.89
C HIS A 61 -0.22 -13.35 7.93
N TRP A 62 -0.69 -14.53 7.52
CA TRP A 62 -0.70 -15.74 8.34
C TRP A 62 0.61 -16.56 8.26
N ARG A 63 1.44 -16.39 7.21
CA ARG A 63 2.64 -17.24 6.99
C ARG A 63 3.92 -16.42 6.80
N LYS A 64 4.65 -16.13 7.88
CA LYS A 64 5.91 -15.35 7.91
C LYS A 64 7.04 -15.74 6.91
N SER A 65 6.90 -16.80 6.11
CA SER A 65 7.99 -17.38 5.31
C SER A 65 7.58 -17.80 3.89
N ALA A 66 6.43 -17.35 3.36
CA ALA A 66 6.16 -17.56 1.95
C ALA A 66 6.97 -16.52 1.15
N GLU A 67 8.19 -16.90 0.71
CA GLU A 67 8.79 -16.28 -0.47
C GLU A 67 7.70 -16.20 -1.52
N LEU A 68 7.28 -14.98 -1.87
CA LEU A 68 6.23 -14.77 -2.83
C LEU A 68 6.77 -15.24 -4.18
N GLN A 69 6.55 -16.52 -4.48
CA GLN A 69 7.10 -17.13 -5.67
C GLN A 69 6.62 -16.32 -6.87
N VAL A 70 7.58 -15.84 -7.64
CA VAL A 70 7.35 -15.04 -8.84
C VAL A 70 6.75 -15.99 -9.89
N GLY A 71 5.42 -16.14 -9.88
CA GLY A 71 4.69 -17.09 -10.72
C GLY A 71 3.18 -17.05 -10.51
N PRO A 72 2.38 -17.83 -11.27
CA PRO A 72 0.95 -18.00 -11.05
C PRO A 72 0.70 -18.82 -9.78
N SER A 73 0.84 -18.19 -8.62
CA SER A 73 0.52 -18.78 -7.32
C SER A 73 -0.97 -18.63 -7.04
N LYS A 74 -1.63 -19.71 -6.61
CA LYS A 74 -3.03 -19.71 -6.18
C LYS A 74 -3.30 -18.80 -4.98
N ASP A 75 -2.24 -18.35 -4.32
CA ASP A 75 -2.29 -17.42 -3.20
C ASP A 75 -2.54 -15.96 -3.63
N LYS A 76 -2.35 -15.62 -4.93
CA LYS A 76 -2.55 -14.26 -5.44
C LYS A 76 -4.00 -13.76 -5.31
N PRO A 77 -5.03 -14.51 -5.77
CA PRO A 77 -6.42 -14.11 -5.56
C PRO A 77 -6.79 -13.90 -4.09
N LEU A 78 -6.21 -14.70 -3.18
CA LEU A 78 -6.42 -14.53 -1.75
C LEU A 78 -5.74 -13.26 -1.23
N LEU A 79 -4.51 -12.98 -1.66
CA LEU A 79 -3.81 -11.73 -1.33
C LEU A 79 -4.55 -10.50 -1.86
N ASP A 80 -5.07 -10.57 -3.09
CA ASP A 80 -5.90 -9.52 -3.69
C ASP A 80 -7.19 -9.31 -2.90
N PHE A 81 -7.85 -10.39 -2.47
CA PHE A 81 -9.04 -10.29 -1.63
C PHE A 81 -8.74 -9.66 -0.27
N LEU A 82 -7.64 -10.06 0.38
CA LEU A 82 -7.21 -9.47 1.64
C LEU A 82 -6.81 -8.00 1.47
N LEU A 83 -6.17 -7.64 0.35
CA LEU A 83 -5.85 -6.27 -0.03
C LEU A 83 -7.13 -5.44 -0.20
N LEU A 84 -8.13 -5.99 -0.87
CA LEU A 84 -9.44 -5.35 -1.03
C LEU A 84 -10.12 -5.14 0.33
N CYS A 85 -10.14 -6.16 1.20
CA CYS A 85 -10.69 -6.01 2.55
C CYS A 85 -9.96 -4.91 3.34
N LYS A 86 -8.63 -4.88 3.26
CA LYS A 86 -7.82 -3.85 3.93
C LYS A 86 -8.08 -2.46 3.36
N LEU A 87 -8.21 -2.35 2.05
CA LEU A 87 -8.57 -1.10 1.37
C LEU A 87 -9.94 -0.61 1.84
N CYS A 88 -10.96 -1.47 1.87
CA CYS A 88 -12.28 -1.13 2.38
C CYS A 88 -12.22 -0.69 3.86
N GLN A 89 -11.39 -1.32 4.69
CA GLN A 89 -11.18 -0.90 6.06
C GLN A 89 -10.59 0.53 6.12
N VAL A 90 -9.52 0.78 5.37
CA VAL A 90 -8.83 2.09 5.32
C VAL A 90 -9.76 3.19 4.79
N ILE A 91 -10.55 2.90 3.74
CA ILE A 91 -11.56 3.83 3.21
C ILE A 91 -12.55 4.23 4.28
N ARG A 92 -13.06 3.27 5.06
CA ARG A 92 -14.05 3.52 6.11
C ARG A 92 -13.47 4.26 7.31
N GLU A 93 -12.27 3.91 7.74
CA GLU A 93 -11.60 4.50 8.90
C GLU A 93 -11.11 5.93 8.63
N HIS A 94 -10.57 6.18 7.44
CA HIS A 94 -9.93 7.45 7.08
C HIS A 94 -10.76 8.36 6.16
N LYS A 95 -11.99 7.94 5.82
CA LYS A 95 -12.92 8.69 4.95
C LYS A 95 -12.22 9.16 3.67
N ILE A 96 -11.67 8.20 2.96
CA ILE A 96 -10.87 8.43 1.75
C ILE A 96 -11.75 9.09 0.67
N ASP A 97 -11.21 10.14 0.05
CA ASP A 97 -11.83 10.88 -1.06
C ASP A 97 -11.42 10.30 -2.43
N ILE A 98 -10.17 9.82 -2.55
CA ILE A 98 -9.54 9.40 -3.81
C ILE A 98 -8.81 8.07 -3.62
N ILE A 99 -8.97 7.14 -4.54
CA ILE A 99 -8.24 5.85 -4.61
C ILE A 99 -7.35 5.86 -5.85
#